data_AF-A0A2D4LYR2-F1
#
_entry.id   AF-A0A2D4LYR2-F1
#
_cell.length_a   1.000
_cell.length_b   1.000
_cell.length_c   1.000
_cell.angle_alpha   90.00
_cell.angle_beta   90.00
_cell.angle_gamma   90.00
#
_symmetry.space_group_name_H-M   'P 1'
#
loop_
_entity.id
_entity.type
_entity.pdbx_description
1 polymer ?
#
loop_
_entity_poly.entity_id
_entity_poly.type
_entity_poly.pdbx_seq_one_letter_code
_entity_poly.pdbx_strand_id
1 'polypeptide(L)'
;MREALKPEDKKLEITLWKAHQADAWAIKAVTSASFFTRASLIWLHHLRDTIPNSNIRAHKDIAQLIAAPEFSADATFNSMKFSACAMASQVTACRLLWLKH
;
A
#
# COMPACT_ATOMS: atom_id res chain seq x y z
N MET A 1 27.93 -14.53 27.11
CA MET A 1 28.95 -13.94 26.22
C MET A 1 28.22 -13.59 24.94
N ARG A 2 28.05 -12.30 24.63
CA ARG A 2 27.31 -11.86 23.43
C ARG A 2 28.22 -12.16 22.24
N GLU A 3 28.04 -13.30 21.58
CA GLU A 3 28.77 -13.62 20.35
C GLU A 3 28.57 -12.45 19.39
N ALA A 4 29.67 -11.83 18.98
CA ALA A 4 29.61 -10.76 18.00
C ALA A 4 29.08 -11.37 16.70
N LEU A 5 27.86 -11.00 16.29
CA LEU A 5 27.30 -11.39 15.00
C LEU A 5 28.38 -11.27 13.94
N LYS A 6 28.53 -12.33 13.12
CA LYS A 6 29.47 -12.29 12.00
C LYS A 6 29.20 -11.04 11.17
N PRO A 7 30.23 -10.42 10.58
CA PRO A 7 30.06 -9.20 9.80
C PRO A 7 29.01 -9.34 8.67
N GLU A 8 28.85 -10.56 8.15
CA GLU A 8 27.81 -10.92 7.18
C GLU A 8 26.39 -10.83 7.75
N ASP A 9 26.18 -11.36 8.96
CA ASP A 9 24.87 -11.35 9.64
C ASP A 9 24.47 -9.92 10.04
N LYS A 10 25.43 -9.08 10.46
CA LYS A 10 25.20 -7.64 10.69
C LYS A 10 24.74 -6.91 9.43
N LYS A 11 25.34 -7.23 8.28
CA LYS A 11 24.97 -6.62 6.99
C LYS A 11 23.56 -7.05 6.56
N LEU A 12 23.21 -8.32 6.78
CA LEU A 12 21.87 -8.84 6.53
C LEU A 12 20.82 -8.14 7.42
N GLU A 13 21.11 -7.98 8.71
CA GLU A 13 20.22 -7.30 9.65
C GLU A 13 19.95 -5.84 9.25
N ILE A 14 20.98 -5.07 8.90
CA ILE A 14 20.83 -3.69 8.41
C ILE A 14 19.96 -3.64 7.15
N THR A 15 20.13 -4.61 6.25
CA THR A 15 19.36 -4.70 5.01
C THR A 15 17.88 -4.99 5.30
N LEU A 16 17.60 -5.91 6.23
CA LEU A 16 16.23 -6.21 6.69
C LEU A 16 15.58 -4.99 7.34
N TRP A 17 16.31 -4.24 8.17
CA TRP A 17 15.79 -3.03 8.80
C TRP A 17 15.43 -1.95 7.78
N LYS A 18 16.30 -1.71 6.78
CA LYS A 18 16.01 -0.77 5.69
C LYS A 18 14.80 -1.19 4.87
N ALA A 19 14.67 -2.49 4.57
CA ALA A 19 13.53 -3.02 3.84
C ALA A 19 12.22 -2.85 4.64
N HIS A 20 12.26 -3.10 5.96
CA HIS A 20 11.12 -2.87 6.85
C HIS A 20 10.68 -1.41 6.89
N GLN A 21 11.65 -0.49 6.95
CA GLN A 21 11.37 0.93 6.91
C GLN A 21 10.74 1.34 5.57
N ALA A 22 11.26 0.83 4.45
CA ALA A 22 10.72 1.09 3.12
C ALA A 22 9.27 0.58 2.99
N ASP A 23 8.98 -0.64 3.46
CA ASP A 23 7.63 -1.18 3.46
C ASP A 23 6.67 -0.38 4.37
N ALA A 24 7.14 0.10 5.53
CA ALA A 24 6.35 0.97 6.40
C ALA A 24 6.00 2.30 5.71
N TRP A 25 6.94 2.90 4.96
CA TRP A 25 6.66 4.08 4.14
C TRP A 25 5.70 3.77 3.00
N ALA A 26 5.86 2.62 2.33
CA ALA A 26 4.95 2.16 1.29
C ALA A 26 3.53 2.01 1.82
N ILE A 27 3.33 1.34 2.96
CA ILE A 27 2.03 1.19 3.62
C ILE A 27 1.41 2.56 3.90
N LYS A 28 2.16 3.50 4.47
CA LYS A 28 1.65 4.87 4.71
C LYS A 28 1.21 5.54 3.41
N ALA A 29 2.04 5.48 2.36
CA ALA A 29 1.73 6.08 1.07
C ALA A 29 0.47 5.49 0.44
N VAL A 30 0.36 4.16 0.38
CA VAL A 30 -0.81 3.48 -0.21
C VAL A 30 -2.07 3.63 0.63
N THR A 31 -1.95 3.74 1.97
CA THR A 31 -3.09 4.05 2.84
C THR A 31 -3.64 5.44 2.55
N SER A 32 -2.76 6.44 2.47
CA SER A 32 -3.16 7.81 2.12
C SER A 32 -3.78 7.87 0.72
N ALA A 33 -3.17 7.22 -0.26
CA ALA A 33 -3.71 7.13 -1.62
C ALA A 33 -5.09 6.46 -1.63
N SER A 34 -5.25 5.32 -0.93
CA SER A 34 -6.53 4.61 -0.84
C SER A 34 -7.62 5.48 -0.19
N PHE A 35 -7.28 6.21 0.87
CA PHE A 35 -8.20 7.14 1.52
C PHE A 35 -8.70 8.22 0.56
N PHE A 36 -7.78 8.91 -0.14
CA PHE A 36 -8.15 9.95 -1.09
C PHE A 36 -8.94 9.42 -2.29
N THR A 37 -8.58 8.24 -2.81
CA THR A 37 -9.29 7.57 -3.90
C THR A 37 -10.72 7.18 -3.48
N ARG A 38 -10.92 6.67 -2.27
CA ARG A 38 -12.26 6.35 -1.76
C ARG A 38 -13.09 7.60 -1.49
N ALA A 39 -12.46 8.66 -0.98
CA ALA A 39 -13.13 9.95 -0.77
C ALA A 39 -13.56 10.58 -2.10
N SER A 40 -12.70 10.54 -3.13
CA SER A 40 -13.02 11.07 -4.44
C SER A 40 -14.16 10.31 -5.13
N LEU A 41 -14.28 8.98 -4.90
CA LEU A 41 -15.43 8.21 -5.38
C LEU A 41 -16.75 8.71 -4.80
N ILE A 42 -16.81 8.99 -3.49
CA ILE A 42 -18.02 9.54 -2.86
C ILE A 42 -18.40 10.87 -3.52
N TRP A 43 -17.43 11.75 -3.77
CA TRP A 43 -17.67 13.02 -4.43
C TRP A 43 -18.08 12.86 -5.90
N LEU A 44 -17.51 11.89 -6.62
CA LEU A 44 -17.88 11.58 -8.01
C LEU A 44 -19.29 11.02 -8.11
N HIS A 45 -19.70 10.15 -7.18
CA HIS A 45 -21.09 9.68 -7.11
C HIS A 45 -22.05 10.84 -6.83
N HIS A 46 -21.74 11.69 -5.86
CA HIS A 46 -22.54 12.88 -5.59
C HIS A 46 -22.65 13.79 -6.83
N LEU A 47 -21.53 14.01 -7.53
CA LEU A 47 -21.50 14.82 -8.76
C LEU A 47 -22.35 14.18 -9.87
N ARG A 48 -22.31 12.85 -10.02
CA ARG A 48 -23.14 12.11 -10.97
C ARG A 48 -24.62 12.31 -10.70
N ASP A 49 -25.03 12.29 -9.43
CA ASP A 49 -26.43 12.44 -9.05
C ASP A 49 -26.94 13.90 -9.22
N THR A 50 -26.01 14.87 -9.26
CA THR A 50 -26.34 16.28 -9.48
C THR A 50 -26.50 16.63 -10.97
N ILE A 51 -25.91 15.83 -11.87
CA ILE A 51 -25.98 16.08 -13.32
C ILE A 51 -27.38 15.72 -13.83
N PRO A 52 -28.03 16.59 -14.63
CA PRO A 52 -29.32 16.27 -15.25
C PRO A 52 -29.21 15.05 -16.18
N ASN A 53 -30.15 14.11 -16.06
CA ASN A 53 -30.21 12.88 -16.86
C ASN A 53 -30.25 13.10 -18.38
N SER A 54 -30.60 14.30 -18.84
CA SER A 54 -30.56 14.69 -20.25
C SER A 54 -29.13 14.79 -20.81
N ASN A 55 -28.12 14.99 -19.95
CA ASN A 55 -26.73 15.10 -20.36
C ASN A 55 -26.03 13.73 -20.37
N ILE A 56 -26.38 12.91 -21.36
CA ILE A 56 -25.86 11.55 -21.56
C ILE A 56 -24.33 11.52 -21.63
N ARG A 57 -23.71 12.54 -22.24
CA ARG A 57 -22.25 12.66 -22.35
C ARG A 57 -21.61 12.80 -20.98
N ALA A 58 -22.10 13.73 -20.16
CA ALA A 58 -21.56 13.94 -18.82
C ALA A 58 -21.73 12.69 -17.93
N HIS A 59 -22.83 11.95 -18.06
CA HIS A 59 -23.00 10.66 -17.36
C HIS A 59 -22.02 9.58 -17.83
N LYS A 60 -21.66 9.56 -19.11
CA LYS A 60 -20.65 8.63 -19.63
C LYS A 60 -19.25 9.01 -19.13
N ASP A 61 -18.90 10.29 -19.20
CA ASP A 61 -17.59 10.80 -18.79
C ASP A 61 -17.39 10.57 -17.28
N ILE A 62 -18.41 10.82 -16.45
CA ILE A 62 -18.32 10.58 -15.01
C ILE A 62 -18.27 9.08 -14.67
N ALA A 63 -18.95 8.22 -15.43
CA ALA A 63 -18.83 6.78 -15.25
C ALA A 63 -17.41 6.29 -15.55
N GLN A 64 -16.76 6.83 -16.59
CA GLN A 64 -15.34 6.56 -16.86
C GLN A 64 -14.44 7.09 -15.74
N LEU A 65 -14.74 8.28 -15.20
CA LEU A 65 -14.01 8.85 -14.06
C LEU A 65 -14.22 8.12 -12.75
N ILE A 66 -15.30 7.34 -12.57
CA ILE A 66 -15.53 6.48 -11.40
C ILE A 66 -14.73 5.17 -11.51
N ALA A 67 -14.66 4.57 -12.71
CA ALA A 67 -13.96 3.30 -12.93
C ALA A 67 -12.46 3.38 -12.61
N ALA A 68 -11.80 4.51 -12.91
CA ALA A 68 -10.36 4.65 -12.68
C ALA A 68 -9.98 4.69 -11.17
N PRO A 69 -10.66 5.48 -10.32
CA PRO A 69 -10.51 5.42 -8.87
C PRO A 69 -10.90 4.07 -8.26
N GLU A 70 -11.95 3.39 -8.73
CA GLU A 70 -12.28 2.03 -8.25
C GLU A 70 -11.09 1.07 -8.43
N PHE A 71 -10.51 1.05 -9.63
CA PHE A 71 -9.30 0.26 -9.90
C PHE A 71 -8.11 0.68 -9.02
N SER A 72 -7.90 1.99 -8.84
CA SER A 72 -6.82 2.50 -7.98
C SER A 72 -7.00 2.13 -6.51
N ALA A 73 -8.25 2.10 -6.01
CA ALA A 73 -8.55 1.68 -4.65
C ALA A 73 -8.21 0.19 -4.44
N ASP A 74 -8.50 -0.65 -5.43
CA ASP A 74 -8.17 -2.08 -5.41
C ASP A 74 -6.64 -2.30 -5.53
N ALA A 75 -5.97 -1.55 -6.40
CA ALA A 75 -4.52 -1.62 -6.57
C ALA A 75 -3.78 -1.20 -5.29
N THR A 76 -4.22 -0.11 -4.65
CA THR A 76 -3.63 0.35 -3.37
C THR A 76 -3.87 -0.65 -2.24
N PHE A 77 -5.03 -1.29 -2.20
CA PHE A 77 -5.31 -2.37 -1.24
C PHE A 77 -4.39 -3.58 -1.44
N ASN A 78 -4.21 -4.03 -2.69
CA ASN A 78 -3.28 -5.12 -3.00
C ASN A 78 -1.83 -4.76 -2.65
N SER A 79 -1.39 -3.54 -2.95
CA SER A 79 -0.05 -3.06 -2.59
C SER A 79 0.16 -3.05 -1.07
N MET A 80 -0.83 -2.55 -0.30
CA MET A 80 -0.80 -2.62 1.16
C MET A 80 -0.63 -4.06 1.66
N LYS A 81 -1.42 -5.00 1.12
CA LYS A 81 -1.34 -6.42 1.48
C LYS A 81 0.06 -6.99 1.23
N PHE A 82 0.65 -6.71 0.08
CA PHE A 82 1.98 -7.21 -0.25
C PHE A 82 3.08 -6.60 0.64
N SER A 83 3.04 -5.30 0.92
CA SER A 83 3.99 -4.67 1.85
C SER A 83 3.85 -5.23 3.27
N ALA A 84 2.62 -5.50 3.74
CA ALA A 84 2.42 -6.13 5.04
C ALA A 84 2.99 -7.56 5.10
N CYS A 85 2.80 -8.36 4.04
CA CYS A 85 3.41 -9.68 3.93
C CYS A 85 4.95 -9.62 3.89
N ALA A 86 5.52 -8.63 3.21
CA ALA A 86 6.97 -8.40 3.15
C ALA A 86 7.54 -8.08 4.54
N MET A 87 6.88 -7.19 5.30
CA MET A 87 7.27 -6.90 6.69
C MET A 87 7.21 -8.13 7.59
N ALA A 88 6.16 -8.95 7.49
CA ALA A 88 6.06 -10.20 8.26
C ALA A 88 7.19 -11.19 7.92
N SER A 89 7.55 -11.26 6.63
CA SER A 89 8.65 -12.11 6.14
C SER A 89 10.01 -11.62 6.67
N GLN A 90 10.23 -10.31 6.72
CA GLN A 90 11.45 -9.71 7.26
C GLN A 90 11.57 -9.95 8.77
N VAL A 91 10.49 -9.81 9.53
CA VAL A 91 10.48 -10.14 10.97
C VAL A 91 10.83 -11.61 11.20
N THR A 92 10.29 -12.49 10.36
CA THR A 92 10.62 -13.93 10.41
C THR A 92 12.09 -14.18 10.06
N ALA A 93 12.62 -13.52 9.03
CA ALA A 93 14.02 -13.62 8.63
C ALA A 93 14.97 -13.13 9.72
N CYS A 94 14.65 -11.99 10.36
CA CYS A 94 15.36 -11.52 11.55
C CYS A 94 15.31 -12.61 12.62
N ARG A 95 14.13 -13.08 13.03
CA ARG A 95 14.03 -14.11 14.09
C ARG A 95 14.90 -15.33 13.81
N LEU A 96 14.96 -15.81 12.56
CA LEU A 96 15.82 -16.92 12.16
C LEU A 96 17.32 -16.59 12.23
N LEU A 97 17.74 -15.39 11.84
CA LEU A 97 19.11 -14.91 12.01
C LEU A 97 19.53 -14.90 13.49
N TRP A 98 18.66 -14.40 14.35
CA TRP A 98 18.93 -14.31 15.79
C TRP A 98 18.94 -15.67 16.48
N LEU A 99 18.21 -16.67 15.98
CA LEU A 99 18.21 -18.05 16.49
C LEU A 99 19.40 -18.90 16.01
N LYS A 100 20.17 -18.42 15.02
CA LYS A 100 21.40 -19.09 14.54
C LYS A 100 22.61 -18.83 15.46
N HIS A 101 22.47 -18.00 16.49
CA HIS A 101 23.49 -17.64 17.47
C HIS A 101 22.94 -17.89 18.88
#